data_AF-A0A7J8NBK3-F1
#
_entry.id   AF-A0A7J8NBK3-F1
#
_cell.length_a   1.000
_cell.length_b   1.000
_cell.length_c   1.000
_cell.angle_alpha   90.00
_cell.angle_beta   90.00
_cell.angle_gamma   90.00
#
_symmetry.space_group_name_H-M   'P 1'
#
loop_
_entity.id
_entity.type
_entity.pdbx_description
1 polymer ?
#
loop_
_entity_poly.entity_id
_entity_poly.type
_entity_poly.pdbx_seq_one_letter_code
_entity_poly.pdbx_strand_id
1 'polypeptide(L)'
;VRELTTLCKIEACAIILSPDFDSQPEVWPSHAGAQQLLSEFKKLPQKRLKENRQKDLKKFMFQSLGGKRILQSMNVMDLNEVGLLVEQNLQDIDKRIHVL
;
A
#
# COMPACT_ATOMS: atom_id res chain seq x y z
N VAL A 1 15.85 9.58 3.83
CA VAL A 1 16.06 8.12 3.64
C VAL A 1 17.26 7.60 4.43
N ARG A 2 18.44 8.24 4.35
CA ARG A 2 19.66 7.80 5.05
C ARG A 2 19.47 7.54 6.55
N GLU A 3 18.84 8.46 7.28
CA GLU A 3 18.58 8.27 8.72
C GLU A 3 17.69 7.06 9.00
N LEU A 4 16.63 6.85 8.21
CA LEU A 4 15.74 5.69 8.35
C LEU A 4 16.49 4.37 8.11
N THR A 5 17.33 4.30 7.07
CA THR A 5 18.10 3.08 6.79
C THR A 5 19.13 2.81 7.88
N THR A 6 19.77 3.85 8.42
CA THR A 6 20.78 3.71 9.48
C THR A 6 20.16 3.36 10.83
N LEU A 7 19.11 4.06 11.25
CA LEU A 7 18.51 3.89 12.58
C LEU A 7 17.60 2.65 12.64
N CYS A 8 16.78 2.41 11.62
CA CYS A 8 15.83 1.32 11.62
C CYS A 8 16.38 0.02 11.02
N LYS A 9 17.61 0.05 10.47
CA LYS A 9 18.25 -1.09 9.79
C LYS A 9 17.36 -1.69 8.69
N ILE A 10 16.72 -0.82 7.93
CA ILE A 10 15.89 -1.20 6.78
C ILE A 10 16.61 -0.87 5.48
N GLU A 11 16.35 -1.66 4.45
CA GLU A 11 16.73 -1.31 3.09
C GLU A 11 15.64 -0.42 2.48
N ALA A 12 16.05 0.69 1.85
CA ALA A 12 15.13 1.62 1.22
C ALA A 12 15.78 2.31 0.01
N CYS A 13 14.94 2.75 -0.93
CA CYS A 13 15.32 3.66 -2.01
C CYS A 13 14.32 4.82 -2.09
N ALA A 14 14.71 5.91 -2.73
CA ALA A 14 13.80 6.99 -3.11
C ALA A 14 13.95 7.29 -4.60
N ILE A 15 12.81 7.52 -5.24
CA ILE A 15 12.71 7.99 -6.63
C ILE A 15 11.89 9.27 -6.55
N ILE A 16 12.54 10.40 -6.77
CA ILE A 16 11.95 11.73 -6.64
C ILE A 16 11.68 12.23 -8.05
N LEU A 17 10.39 12.44 -8.34
CA LEU A 17 9.94 13.00 -9.60
C LEU A 17 9.80 14.51 -9.42
N SER A 18 10.53 15.28 -10.22
CA SER A 18 10.29 16.72 -10.32
C SER A 18 8.93 16.98 -10.97
N PRO A 19 8.24 18.08 -10.60
CA PRO A 19 6.99 18.47 -11.25
C PRO A 19 7.20 18.86 -12.73
N ASP A 20 8.44 19.18 -13.12
CA ASP A 20 8.81 19.46 -14.51
C ASP A 20 8.99 18.15 -15.29
N PHE A 21 8.11 17.92 -16.28
CA PHE A 21 8.03 16.66 -17.04
C PHE A 21 9.29 16.28 -17.81
N ASP A 22 10.18 17.23 -18.10
CA ASP A 22 11.43 16.99 -18.85
C ASP A 22 12.62 16.62 -17.96
N SER A 23 12.47 16.69 -16.64
CA SER A 23 13.55 16.37 -15.71
C SER A 23 13.66 14.87 -15.47
N GLN A 24 14.88 14.33 -15.50
CA GLN A 24 15.12 12.96 -15.03
C GLN A 24 14.87 12.85 -13.52
N PRO A 25 14.35 11.69 -13.04
CA PRO A 25 14.15 11.47 -11.62
C PRO A 25 15.47 11.47 -10.86
N GLU A 26 15.48 12.10 -9.68
CA GLU A 26 16.58 11.92 -8.73
C GLU A 26 16.39 10.59 -8.00
N VAL A 27 17.42 9.73 -8.04
CA VAL A 27 17.34 8.36 -7.51
C VAL A 27 18.40 8.12 -6.44
N TRP A 28 17.96 7.68 -5.26
CA TRP A 28 18.82 7.29 -4.14
C TRP A 28 18.65 5.81 -3.78
N PRO A 29 19.70 5.06 -3.41
CA PRO A 29 21.11 5.50 -3.26
C PRO A 29 21.85 5.63 -4.59
N SER A 30 21.43 4.87 -5.59
CA SER A 30 21.85 4.96 -6.99
C SER A 30 20.78 4.29 -7.84
N HIS A 31 20.80 4.51 -9.17
CA HIS A 31 19.89 3.84 -10.09
C HIS A 31 19.96 2.31 -9.97
N ALA A 32 21.17 1.74 -9.92
CA ALA A 32 21.36 0.31 -9.75
C ALA A 32 20.86 -0.19 -8.38
N GLY A 33 21.15 0.52 -7.30
CA GLY A 33 20.69 0.16 -5.96
C GLY A 33 19.16 0.19 -5.83
N ALA A 34 18.52 1.22 -6.39
CA ALA A 34 17.06 1.31 -6.40
C ALA A 34 16.42 0.21 -7.28
N GLN A 35 17.00 -0.11 -8.44
CA GLN A 35 16.53 -1.20 -9.29
C GLN A 35 16.64 -2.56 -8.59
N GLN A 36 17.75 -2.82 -7.88
CA GLN A 36 17.91 -4.03 -7.10
C GLN A 36 16.81 -4.15 -6.03
N LEU A 37 16.61 -3.12 -5.21
CA LEU A 37 15.57 -3.13 -4.17
C LEU A 37 14.17 -3.28 -4.75
N LEU A 38 13.87 -2.64 -5.88
CA LEU A 38 12.59 -2.78 -6.56
C LEU A 38 12.40 -4.21 -7.11
N SER A 39 13.47 -4.84 -7.58
CA SER A 39 13.41 -6.23 -8.05
C SER A 39 13.13 -7.21 -6.91
N GLU A 40 13.74 -7.00 -5.75
CA GLU A 40 13.47 -7.81 -4.55
C GLU A 40 12.05 -7.57 -4.02
N PHE A 41 11.60 -6.31 -4.01
CA PHE A 41 10.21 -5.97 -3.67
C PHE A 41 9.20 -6.70 -4.56
N LYS A 42 9.45 -6.78 -5.87
CA LYS A 42 8.59 -7.49 -6.82
C LYS A 42 8.57 -9.01 -6.63
N LYS A 43 9.58 -9.59 -5.98
CA LYS A 43 9.62 -11.02 -5.62
C LYS A 43 8.85 -11.36 -4.35
N LEU A 44 8.40 -10.35 -3.59
CA LEU A 44 7.64 -10.59 -2.37
C LEU A 44 6.34 -11.37 -2.66
N PRO A 45 5.93 -12.28 -1.76
CA PRO A 45 4.72 -13.06 -1.97
C PRO A 45 3.49 -12.15 -2.15
N GLN A 46 2.73 -12.36 -3.23
CA GLN A 46 1.50 -11.60 -3.51
C GLN A 46 0.53 -11.60 -2.33
N LYS A 47 0.48 -12.68 -1.56
CA LYS A 47 -0.33 -12.78 -0.33
C LYS A 47 0.01 -11.68 0.68
N ARG A 48 1.31 -11.45 0.94
CA ARG A 48 1.76 -10.41 1.88
C ARG A 48 1.43 -9.01 1.38
N LEU A 49 1.58 -8.78 0.07
CA LEU A 49 1.21 -7.50 -0.55
C LEU A 49 -0.29 -7.23 -0.42
N LYS A 50 -1.13 -8.24 -0.72
CA LYS A 50 -2.58 -8.16 -0.55
C LYS A 50 -2.98 -7.93 0.91
N GLU A 51 -2.39 -8.65 1.85
CA GLU A 51 -2.67 -8.49 3.28
C GLU A 51 -2.34 -7.08 3.78
N ASN A 52 -1.18 -6.53 3.37
CA ASN A 52 -0.80 -5.17 3.73
C ASN A 52 -1.77 -4.15 3.13
N ARG A 53 -2.11 -4.29 1.85
CA ARG A 53 -3.06 -3.39 1.18
C ARG A 53 -4.45 -3.45 1.81
N GLN A 54 -4.94 -4.64 2.16
CA GLN A 54 -6.20 -4.78 2.89
C GLN A 54 -6.18 -4.10 4.26
N LYS A 55 -5.07 -4.18 5.01
CA LYS A 55 -4.92 -3.47 6.29
C LYS A 55 -5.00 -1.96 6.10
N ASP A 56 -4.33 -1.44 5.09
CA ASP A 56 -4.33 0.00 4.78
C ASP A 56 -5.73 0.47 4.34
N LEU A 57 -6.42 -0.28 3.48
CA LEU A 57 -7.79 0.02 3.06
C LEU A 57 -8.78 -0.03 4.23
N LYS A 58 -8.68 -1.04 5.11
CA LYS A 58 -9.50 -1.09 6.33
C LYS A 58 -9.28 0.14 7.19
N LYS A 59 -8.02 0.50 7.47
CA LYS A 59 -7.67 1.67 8.26
C LYS A 59 -8.23 2.95 7.64
N PHE A 60 -8.10 3.09 6.32
CA PHE A 60 -8.67 4.22 5.59
C PHE A 60 -10.19 4.28 5.76
N MET A 61 -10.91 3.17 5.53
CA MET A 61 -12.37 3.13 5.67
C MET A 61 -12.84 3.53 7.07
N PHE A 62 -12.18 3.03 8.12
CA PHE A 62 -12.49 3.43 9.49
C PHE A 62 -12.27 4.92 9.73
N GLN A 63 -11.19 5.50 9.19
CA GLN A 63 -10.94 6.93 9.29
C GLN A 63 -12.00 7.75 8.55
N SER A 64 -12.45 7.29 7.38
CA SER A 64 -13.48 7.96 6.60
C SER A 64 -14.85 7.90 7.25
N LEU A 65 -15.28 6.74 7.75
CA LEU A 65 -16.53 6.58 8.49
C LEU A 65 -16.55 7.42 9.77
N GLY A 66 -15.39 7.57 10.42
CA GLY A 66 -15.22 8.47 11.56
C GLY A 66 -15.15 9.95 11.21
N GLY A 67 -15.41 10.34 9.94
CA GLY A 67 -15.36 11.73 9.48
C GLY A 67 -13.96 12.34 9.41
N LYS A 68 -12.89 11.56 9.62
CA LYS A 68 -11.50 12.04 9.68
C LYS A 68 -10.83 12.12 8.30
N ARG A 69 -11.43 11.54 7.25
CA ARG A 69 -10.82 11.49 5.90
C ARG A 69 -11.86 11.35 4.78
N ILE A 70 -11.67 12.05 3.66
CA ILE A 70 -12.58 12.00 2.51
C ILE A 70 -12.18 10.86 1.55
N LEU A 71 -13.16 10.08 1.08
CA LEU A 71 -12.99 8.91 0.19
C LEU A 71 -12.44 9.25 -1.22
N GLN A 72 -12.43 10.52 -1.62
CA GLN A 72 -12.02 11.00 -2.94
C GLN A 72 -10.55 10.72 -3.30
N SER A 73 -9.72 10.26 -2.34
CA SER A 73 -8.32 9.91 -2.59
C SER A 73 -8.09 8.46 -3.05
N MET A 74 -9.15 7.64 -3.14
CA MET A 74 -9.05 6.26 -3.64
C MET A 74 -9.02 6.22 -5.18
N ASN A 75 -8.19 5.36 -5.76
CA ASN A 75 -8.22 5.06 -7.19
C ASN A 75 -9.14 3.85 -7.49
N VAL A 76 -9.34 3.54 -8.78
CA VAL A 76 -10.20 2.43 -9.24
C VAL A 76 -9.74 1.07 -8.71
N MET A 77 -8.43 0.84 -8.60
CA MET A 77 -7.91 -0.42 -8.06
C MET A 77 -8.21 -0.54 -6.56
N ASP A 78 -8.13 0.56 -5.81
CA ASP A 78 -8.46 0.58 -4.38
C ASP A 78 -9.95 0.30 -4.16
N LEU A 79 -10.82 0.89 -4.99
CA LEU A 79 -12.26 0.65 -4.92
C LEU A 79 -12.63 -0.81 -5.21
N ASN A 80 -11.98 -1.45 -6.18
CA ASN A 80 -12.20 -2.87 -6.47
C ASN A 80 -11.82 -3.76 -5.27
N GLU A 81 -10.71 -3.47 -4.61
CA GLU A 81 -10.31 -4.22 -3.41
C GLU A 81 -11.23 -3.98 -2.22
N VAL A 82 -11.77 -2.76 -2.06
CA VAL A 82 -12.82 -2.48 -1.08
C VAL A 82 -14.05 -3.32 -1.35
N GLY A 83 -14.49 -3.44 -2.61
CA GLY A 83 -15.62 -4.30 -3.01
C GLY A 83 -15.40 -5.76 -2.59
N LEU A 84 -14.24 -6.33 -2.89
CA LEU A 84 -13.87 -7.68 -2.47
C LEU A 84 -13.87 -7.84 -0.95
N LEU A 85 -13.42 -6.81 -0.22
CA LEU A 85 -13.38 -6.86 1.23
C LEU A 85 -14.77 -6.78 1.87
N VAL A 86 -15.67 -5.99 1.30
CA VAL A 86 -17.08 -5.94 1.73
C VAL A 86 -17.73 -7.30 1.53
N GLU A 87 -17.54 -7.92 0.37
CA GLU A 87 -18.04 -9.26 0.07
C GLU A 87 -17.52 -10.30 1.08
N GLN A 88 -16.22 -10.29 1.37
CA GLN A 88 -15.63 -11.19 2.37
C GLN A 88 -16.23 -10.98 3.77
N ASN A 89 -16.44 -9.73 4.19
CA ASN A 89 -17.04 -9.44 5.49
C ASN A 89 -18.51 -9.88 5.56
N LEU A 90 -19.27 -9.73 4.47
CA LEU A 90 -20.65 -10.21 4.39
C LEU A 90 -20.72 -11.74 4.52
N GLN A 91 -19.82 -12.46 3.84
CA GLN A 91 -19.72 -13.92 3.97
C GLN A 91 -19.34 -14.37 5.39
N ASP A 92 -18.46 -13.64 6.06
CA ASP A 92 -18.08 -13.97 7.44
C ASP A 92 -19.21 -13.68 8.45
N ILE A 93 -20.01 -12.63 8.21
CA ILE A 93 -21.22 -12.36 9.00
C ILE A 93 -22.24 -13.49 8.81
N ASP A 94 -22.51 -13.88 7.57
CA ASP A 94 -23.46 -14.96 7.25
C ASP A 94 -23.08 -16.28 7.94
N LYS A 95 -21.80 -16.68 7.84
CA LYS A 95 -21.27 -17.86 8.55
C LYS A 95 -21.45 -17.76 10.06
N ARG A 96 -21.23 -16.60 10.67
CA ARG A 96 -21.38 -16.40 12.11
C ARG A 96 -22.83 -16.48 12.55
N ILE A 97 -23.76 -15.97 11.73
CA ILE A 97 -25.20 -16.08 11.99
C ILE A 97 -25.63 -17.54 11.91
N HIS A 98 -25.13 -18.32 10.95
CA HIS A 98 -25.49 -19.72 10.76
C HIS A 98 -24.99 -20.67 11.87
N VAL A 99 -23.99 -20.25 12.65
CA VAL A 99 -23.41 -21.02 13.76
C VAL A 99 -24.04 -20.64 15.12
N LEU A 100 -24.87 -19.60 15.16
CA LEU A 100 -25.68 -19.20 16.32
C LEU A 100 -27.07 -19.84 16.27
#